data_AF-A0A1M4THL6-F1
#
_entry.id   AF-A0A1M4THL6-F1
#
_cell.length_a   1.000
_cell.length_b   1.000
_cell.length_c   1.000
_cell.angle_alpha   90.00
_cell.angle_beta   90.00
_cell.angle_gamma   90.00
#
_symmetry.space_group_name_H-M   'P 1'
#
loop_
_entity.id
_entity.type
_entity.pdbx_description
1 polymer ?
#
loop_
_entity_poly.entity_id
_entity_poly.type
_entity_poly.pdbx_seq_one_letter_code
_entity_poly.pdbx_strand_id
1 'polypeptide(L)' 'MIVADTNTIAYLYLPSEHTEAAEGVLKKDAQWLVPRLWRSELRNILALYMRKGLLELATAYQIQDQAEKRG' A
#
# COMPACT_ATOMS: atom_id res chain seq x y z
N MET A 1 -8.94 10.96 -12.32
CA MET A 1 -8.81 11.23 -10.88
C MET A 1 -9.51 10.11 -10.13
N ILE A 2 -8.76 9.17 -9.57
CA ILE A 2 -9.28 8.00 -8.84
C ILE A 2 -9.12 8.23 -7.34
N VAL A 3 -10.15 7.92 -6.55
CA VAL A 3 -10.04 7.90 -5.08
C VAL A 3 -9.70 6.48 -4.66
N ALA A 4 -8.56 6.29 -4.02
CA ALA A 4 -8.10 5.00 -3.55
C ALA A 4 -8.15 4.91 -2.02
N ASP A 5 -8.50 3.73 -1.50
CA ASP A 5 -8.39 3.42 -0.08
C ASP A 5 -6.99 2.86 0.24
N THR A 6 -6.70 2.69 1.53
CA THR A 6 -5.40 2.16 1.97
C THR A 6 -5.16 0.73 1.52
N ASN A 7 -6.22 -0.10 1.40
CA ASN A 7 -6.08 -1.48 0.94
C ASN A 7 -5.60 -1.53 -0.51
N THR A 8 -6.15 -0.65 -1.37
CA THR A 8 -5.74 -0.50 -2.76
C THR A 8 -4.26 -0.14 -2.86
N ILE A 9 -3.77 0.74 -1.99
CA ILE A 9 -2.33 1.05 -1.88
C ILE A 9 -1.56 -0.19 -1.43
N ALA A 10 -2.03 -0.89 -0.39
CA ALA A 10 -1.36 -2.06 0.17
C ALA A 10 -1.20 -3.20 -0.85
N TYR A 11 -2.17 -3.40 -1.74
CA TYR A 11 -2.10 -4.41 -2.80
C TYR A 11 -1.00 -4.16 -3.84
N LEU A 12 -0.44 -2.94 -3.92
CA LEU A 12 0.72 -2.66 -4.78
C LEU A 12 2.05 -3.14 -4.18
N TYR A 13 2.08 -3.45 -2.89
CA TYR A 13 3.31 -3.76 -2.15
C TYR A 13 3.28 -5.12 -1.44
N LEU A 14 2.09 -5.63 -1.12
CA LEU A 14 1.90 -6.88 -0.40
C LEU A 14 1.18 -7.90 -1.30
N PRO A 15 1.55 -9.18 -1.26
CA PRO A 15 0.84 -10.22 -2.01
C PRO A 15 -0.65 -10.23 -1.70
N SER A 16 -1.48 -10.08 -2.73
CA SER A 16 -2.92 -10.26 -2.65
C SER A 16 -3.51 -10.72 -3.99
N GLU A 17 -4.70 -11.30 -3.95
CA GLU A 17 -5.47 -11.64 -5.16
C GLU A 17 -5.88 -10.41 -5.99
N HIS A 18 -5.75 -9.19 -5.43
CA HIS A 18 -6.09 -7.93 -6.06
C HIS A 18 -4.88 -7.17 -6.62
N THR A 19 -3.67 -7.73 -6.54
CA THR A 19 -2.43 -7.09 -7.01
C THR A 19 -2.54 -6.65 -8.47
N GLU A 20 -2.94 -7.55 -9.37
CA GLU A 20 -3.07 -7.25 -10.80
C GLU A 20 -4.13 -6.16 -11.08
N ALA A 21 -5.22 -6.19 -10.34
CA ALA A 21 -6.27 -5.20 -10.46
C ALA A 21 -5.78 -3.81 -10.00
N ALA A 22 -5.09 -3.73 -8.86
CA ALA A 22 -4.53 -2.50 -8.34
C ALA A 22 -3.48 -1.89 -9.30
N GLU A 23 -2.60 -2.72 -9.86
CA GLU A 23 -1.66 -2.27 -10.89
C GLU A 23 -2.37 -1.78 -12.17
N GLY A 24 -3.42 -2.48 -12.58
CA GLY A 24 -4.24 -2.10 -13.74
C GLY A 24 -4.91 -0.73 -13.54
N VAL A 25 -5.39 -0.44 -12.33
CA VAL A 25 -5.94 0.88 -11.98
C VAL A 25 -4.84 1.94 -11.98
N LEU A 26 -3.66 1.64 -11.45
CA LEU A 26 -2.53 2.57 -11.40
C LEU A 26 -2.04 2.94 -12.82
N LYS A 27 -2.06 1.98 -13.76
CA LYS A 27 -1.72 2.22 -15.16
C LYS A 27 -2.75 3.11 -15.88
N LYS A 28 -4.01 3.07 -15.46
CA LYS A 28 -5.09 3.91 -16.04
C LYS A 28 -5.02 5.35 -15.54
N ASP A 29 -4.66 5.55 -14.29
CA ASP A 29 -4.47 6.87 -13.69
C ASP A 29 -3.40 6.80 -12.60
N ALA A 30 -2.30 7.53 -12.80
CA ALA A 30 -1.21 7.58 -11.84
C ALA A 30 -1.46 8.57 -10.69
N GLN A 31 -2.47 9.45 -10.80
CA GLN A 31 -2.80 10.43 -9.78
C GLN A 31 -4.00 9.98 -8.96
N TRP A 32 -3.73 9.47 -7.77
CA TRP A 32 -4.74 9.03 -6.84
C TRP A 32 -4.97 10.06 -5.74
N LEU A 33 -6.24 10.25 -5.38
CA LEU A 33 -6.64 10.92 -4.16
C LEU A 33 -6.76 9.88 -3.05
N VAL A 34 -6.09 10.11 -1.92
CA VAL A 34 -6.06 9.18 -0.78
C VAL A 34 -6.44 9.90 0.52
N PRO A 35 -7.19 9.26 1.44
CA PRO A 35 -7.53 9.84 2.73
C PRO A 35 -6.29 10.19 3.55
N ARG A 36 -6.27 11.30 4.30
CA ARG A 36 -5.09 11.73 5.09
C ARG A 36 -4.53 10.64 6.04
N LEU A 37 -5.40 9.74 6.50
CA LEU A 37 -5.07 8.67 7.44
C LEU A 37 -4.32 7.49 6.81
N TRP A 38 -4.20 7.44 5.47
CA TRP A 38 -3.67 6.28 4.75
C TRP A 38 -2.29 5.84 5.26
N ARG A 39 -1.42 6.78 5.66
CA ARG A 39 -0.09 6.47 6.20
C ARG A 39 -0.16 5.66 7.49
N SER A 40 -1.09 6.02 8.39
CA SER A 40 -1.27 5.31 9.65
C SER A 40 -1.96 3.96 9.44
N GLU A 41 -2.90 3.89 8.51
CA GLU A 41 -3.57 2.65 8.16
C GLU A 41 -2.60 1.65 7.48
N LEU A 42 -1.74 2.11 6.58
CA LEU A 42 -0.73 1.28 5.93
C LEU A 42 0.26 0.73 6.96
N ARG A 43 0.77 1.57 7.87
CA ARG A 43 1.62 1.12 8.98
C ARG A 43 0.93 0.08 9.85
N ASN A 44 -0.38 0.19 10.09
CA ASN A 44 -1.12 -0.81 10.85
C ASN A 44 -1.20 -2.16 10.10
N ILE A 45 -1.39 -2.13 8.78
CA ILE A 45 -1.34 -3.34 7.93
C ILE A 45 0.06 -3.97 8.00
N LEU A 46 1.12 -3.19 7.81
CA LEU A 46 2.50 -3.69 7.88
C LEU A 46 2.82 -4.28 9.27
N ALA A 47 2.39 -3.61 10.35
CA ALA A 47 2.53 -4.12 11.71
C ALA A 47 1.75 -5.43 11.94
N LEU A 48 0.61 -5.64 11.29
CA LEU A 48 -0.10 -6.92 11.31
C LEU A 48 0.71 -8.03 10.65
N TYR A 49 1.32 -7.76 9.49
CA TYR A 49 2.16 -8.74 8.79
C TYR A 49 3.42 -9.09 9.60
N MET A 50 4.05 -8.08 10.22
CA MET A 50 5.18 -8.28 11.13
C MET A 50 4.81 -9.15 12.34
N ARG A 51 3.66 -8.88 12.99
CA ARG A 51 3.18 -9.70 14.11
C ARG A 51 2.89 -11.15 13.73
N LYS A 52 2.58 -11.41 12.45
CA LYS A 52 2.40 -12.76 11.91
C LYS A 52 3.72 -13.42 11.46
N GLY A 53 4.87 -12.74 11.56
CA GLY A 53 6.15 -13.23 11.07
C GLY A 53 6.23 -13.31 9.54
N LEU A 54 5.36 -12.60 8.82
CA LEU A 54 5.27 -12.62 7.35
C LEU A 54 6.08 -11.51 6.69
N LEU A 55 6.55 -10.54 7.48
CA LEU A 55 7.24 -9.36 6.98
C LEU A 55 8.29 -8.89 8.00
N GLU A 56 9.51 -8.70 7.53
CA GLU A 56 10.61 -8.13 8.32
C GLU A 56 10.45 -6.61 8.45
N LEU A 57 10.93 -6.04 9.57
CA LEU A 57 10.86 -4.59 9.81
C LEU A 57 11.54 -3.78 8.69
N ALA A 58 12.69 -4.26 8.19
CA ALA A 58 13.42 -3.61 7.11
C ALA A 58 12.58 -3.50 5.83
N THR A 59 11.90 -4.60 5.45
CA THR A 59 11.01 -4.63 4.29
C THR A 59 9.78 -3.76 4.51
N ALA A 60 9.18 -3.79 5.69
CA ALA A 60 8.06 -2.91 6.05
C ALA A 60 8.44 -1.42 5.91
N TYR A 61 9.64 -1.04 6.37
CA TYR A 61 10.15 0.33 6.22
C TYR A 61 10.32 0.72 4.74
N GLN A 62 10.89 -0.17 3.92
CA GLN A 62 11.03 0.08 2.48
C GLN A 62 9.69 0.25 1.78
N ILE A 63 8.68 -0.57 2.13
CA ILE A 63 7.32 -0.43 1.58
C ILE A 63 6.73 0.93 1.94
N GLN A 64 6.82 1.35 3.20
CA GLN A 64 6.30 2.63 3.65
C GLN A 64 6.97 3.81 2.93
N ASP A 65 8.30 3.79 2.82
CA ASP A 65 9.08 4.84 2.14
C ASP A 65 8.74 4.92 0.64
N GLN A 66 8.60 3.78 -0.04
CA GLN A 66 8.20 3.74 -1.45
C GLN A 66 6.77 4.27 -1.66
N ALA A 67 5.84 3.90 -0.78
CA ALA A 67 4.46 4.37 -0.85
C ALA A 67 4.37 5.88 -0.66
N GLU A 68 5.14 6.46 0.25
CA GLU A 68 5.16 7.90 0.51
C GLU A 68 5.86 8.71 -0.58
N LYS A 69 6.87 8.14 -1.25
CA LYS A 69 7.56 8.81 -2.37
C LYS A 69 6.74 8.83 -3.66
N ARG A 70 5.76 7.93 -3.80
CA ARG A 70 4.91 7.81 -4.99
C ARG A 70 3.63 8.64 -4.93
N GLY A 71 3.18 9.05 -3.75
CA GLY A 71 1.96 9.86 -3.55
C GLY A 71 2.27 11.32 -3.25
#